data_AF-A0A1F9D3U1-F1
#
_entry.id   AF-A0A1F9D3U1-F1
#
_cell.length_a   1.000
_cell.length_b   1.000
_cell.length_c   1.000
_cell.angle_alpha   90.00
_cell.angle_beta   90.00
_cell.angle_gamma   90.00
#
_symmetry.space_group_name_H-M   'P 1'
#
loop_
_entity.id
_entity.type
_entity.pdbx_description
1 polymer ?
#
loop_
_entity_poly.entity_id
_entity_poly.type
_entity_poly.pdbx_seq_one_letter_code
_entity_poly.pdbx_strand_id
1 'polypeptide(L)'
;MNIFFFKFSTLLYLLGALAYSSYIIFLKEYLSKSALTVVLVGFAAHTLALITRYAEAGYTPVTNLYESLSFFAWMIIGVLLIANLKYKISVLGALLTPIALILMLFAYALPKEIVPLAPVLRSFWHPFHILFAFLGNAIFALAFCCGVMYLIQEHQLKAKRIGAITQRLPSLRVLDDLNYQSLTYGFPLLTLGIITGAIWAEYAWGRYWNWDPKETWSLITWLLYAALLHQRLTVGWRGRKAAIMAIIGFLAVLFTFLGVNLILPGLHTYANWQ
;
A
#
# COMPACT_ATOMS: atom_id res chain seq x y z
N MET A 1 -4.64 -21.97 -15.46
CA MET A 1 -4.92 -22.48 -14.09
C MET A 1 -3.66 -22.22 -13.31
N ASN A 2 -3.63 -21.20 -12.45
CA ASN A 2 -2.75 -21.21 -11.27
C ASN A 2 -3.14 -20.18 -10.19
N ILE A 3 -4.43 -20.03 -9.88
CA ILE A 3 -4.84 -19.22 -8.71
C ILE A 3 -4.45 -19.89 -7.39
N PHE A 4 -3.86 -21.09 -7.41
CA PHE A 4 -3.42 -21.81 -6.23
C PHE A 4 -2.47 -20.96 -5.36
N PHE A 5 -1.41 -20.41 -5.96
CA PHE A 5 -0.46 -19.56 -5.24
C PHE A 5 -1.11 -18.29 -4.68
N PHE A 6 -2.08 -17.72 -5.39
CA PHE A 6 -2.87 -16.59 -4.90
C PHE A 6 -3.74 -16.97 -3.69
N LYS A 7 -4.45 -18.11 -3.73
CA LYS A 7 -5.24 -18.61 -2.59
C LYS A 7 -4.35 -18.95 -1.39
N PHE A 8 -3.22 -19.60 -1.67
CA PHE A 8 -2.27 -20.01 -0.64
C PHE A 8 -1.62 -18.81 0.05
N SER A 9 -1.19 -17.79 -0.72
CA SER A 9 -0.69 -16.53 -0.14
C SER A 9 -1.76 -15.80 0.67
N THR A 10 -3.02 -15.77 0.22
CA THR A 10 -4.14 -15.19 0.97
C THR A 10 -4.31 -15.88 2.33
N LEU A 11 -4.28 -17.22 2.37
CA LEU A 11 -4.35 -17.98 3.62
C LEU A 11 -3.16 -17.67 4.54
N LEU A 12 -1.94 -17.60 4.00
CA LEU A 12 -0.75 -17.28 4.77
C LEU A 12 -0.80 -15.85 5.32
N TYR A 13 -1.32 -14.87 4.58
CA TYR A 13 -1.52 -13.52 5.11
C TYR A 13 -2.60 -13.48 6.20
N LEU A 14 -3.66 -14.29 6.11
CA LEU A 14 -4.63 -14.45 7.21
C LEU A 14 -3.95 -15.00 8.47
N LEU A 15 -3.21 -16.10 8.34
CA LEU A 15 -2.48 -16.70 9.47
C LEU A 15 -1.44 -15.74 10.04
N GLY A 16 -0.72 -15.01 9.18
CA GLY A 16 0.23 -13.98 9.57
C GLY A 16 -0.42 -12.82 10.33
N ALA A 17 -1.56 -12.32 9.86
CA ALA A 17 -2.33 -11.28 10.52
C ALA A 17 -2.82 -11.72 11.91
N LEU A 18 -3.33 -12.95 12.03
CA LEU A 18 -3.74 -13.53 13.32
C LEU A 18 -2.55 -13.71 14.27
N ALA A 19 -1.40 -14.17 13.77
CA ALA A 19 -0.19 -14.34 14.56
C ALA A 19 0.39 -13.01 15.04
N TYR A 20 0.43 -11.98 14.19
CA TYR A 20 0.84 -10.63 14.57
C TYR A 20 -0.12 -9.99 15.59
N SER A 21 -1.42 -10.20 15.44
CA SER A 21 -2.43 -9.74 16.41
C SER A 21 -2.25 -10.43 17.76
N SER A 22 -2.03 -11.76 17.74
CA SER A 22 -1.74 -12.56 18.94
C SER A 22 -0.44 -12.11 19.62
N TYR A 23 0.58 -11.72 18.86
CA TYR A 23 1.82 -11.16 19.40
C TYR A 23 1.59 -9.88 20.21
N ILE A 24 0.72 -8.98 19.75
CA ILE A 24 0.37 -7.75 20.50
C ILE A 24 -0.31 -8.09 21.84
N ILE A 25 -1.19 -9.10 21.85
CA ILE A 25 -1.99 -9.45 23.03
C ILE A 25 -1.15 -10.24 24.06
N PHE A 26 -0.46 -11.30 23.61
CA PHE A 26 0.18 -12.26 24.51
C PHE A 26 1.65 -11.91 24.84
N LEU A 27 2.24 -10.91 24.18
CA LEU A 27 3.62 -10.46 24.41
C LEU A 27 4.69 -11.56 24.27
N LYS A 28 4.43 -12.64 23.53
CA LYS A 28 5.39 -13.74 23.33
C LYS A 28 6.19 -13.54 22.04
N GLU A 29 7.52 -13.43 22.14
CA GLU A 29 8.37 -13.13 20.97
C GLU A 29 8.37 -14.20 19.88
N TYR A 30 8.16 -15.47 20.23
CA TYR A 30 8.06 -16.52 19.22
C TYR A 30 6.89 -16.30 18.26
N LEU A 31 5.80 -15.64 18.71
CA LEU A 31 4.66 -15.31 17.85
C LEU A 31 5.02 -14.27 16.80
N SER A 32 5.91 -13.31 17.13
CA SER A 32 6.40 -12.35 16.14
C SER A 32 7.29 -13.05 15.10
N LYS A 33 8.16 -13.96 15.53
CA LYS A 33 9.04 -14.69 14.61
C LYS A 33 8.23 -15.60 13.69
N SER A 34 7.27 -16.35 14.26
CA SER A 34 6.39 -17.21 13.45
C SER A 34 5.54 -16.38 12.49
N ALA A 35 4.97 -15.25 12.93
CA ALA A 35 4.21 -14.35 12.07
C ALA A 35 5.05 -13.85 10.89
N LEU A 36 6.29 -13.40 11.15
CA LEU A 36 7.20 -12.95 10.10
C LEU A 36 7.53 -14.08 9.12
N THR A 37 7.84 -15.29 9.61
CA THR A 37 8.11 -16.44 8.74
C THR A 37 6.89 -16.79 7.88
N VAL A 38 5.70 -16.83 8.46
CA VAL A 38 4.45 -17.10 7.74
C VAL A 38 4.20 -16.04 6.65
N VAL A 39 4.38 -14.76 6.96
CA VAL A 39 4.25 -13.67 5.99
C VAL A 39 5.32 -13.73 4.91
N LEU A 40 6.56 -14.10 5.24
CA LEU A 40 7.65 -14.27 4.27
C LEU A 40 7.35 -15.40 3.28
N VAL A 41 6.90 -16.57 3.78
CA VAL A 41 6.46 -17.69 2.93
C VAL A 41 5.25 -17.26 2.09
N GLY A 42 4.31 -16.53 2.68
CA GLY A 42 3.17 -15.95 1.96
C GLY A 42 3.59 -15.01 0.84
N PHE A 43 4.59 -14.17 1.08
CA PHE A 43 5.17 -13.27 0.08
C PHE A 43 5.90 -14.01 -1.04
N ALA A 44 6.63 -15.08 -0.73
CA ALA A 44 7.25 -15.94 -1.73
C ALA A 44 6.18 -16.62 -2.62
N ALA A 45 5.12 -17.16 -2.00
CA ALA A 45 3.99 -17.72 -2.74
C ALA A 45 3.26 -16.67 -3.58
N HIS A 46 3.06 -15.46 -3.06
CA HIS A 46 2.43 -14.37 -3.81
C HIS A 46 3.29 -13.93 -5.00
N THR A 47 4.61 -13.86 -4.83
CA THR A 47 5.56 -13.61 -5.93
C THR A 47 5.43 -14.69 -7.01
N LEU A 48 5.36 -15.96 -6.64
CA LEU A 48 5.11 -17.06 -7.59
C LEU A 48 3.77 -16.87 -8.31
N ALA A 49 2.70 -16.46 -7.61
CA ALA A 49 1.41 -16.18 -8.22
C ALA A 49 1.51 -15.10 -9.32
N LEU A 50 2.24 -14.01 -9.05
CA LEU A 50 2.44 -12.93 -10.02
C LEU A 50 3.31 -13.38 -11.20
N ILE A 51 4.37 -14.16 -10.97
CA ILE A 51 5.24 -14.71 -12.03
C ILE A 51 4.46 -15.66 -12.93
N THR A 52 3.70 -16.60 -12.35
CA THR A 52 2.88 -17.53 -13.13
C THR A 52 1.82 -16.79 -13.93
N ARG A 53 1.22 -15.75 -13.35
CA ARG A 53 0.20 -14.95 -14.04
C ARG A 53 0.80 -14.11 -15.17
N TYR A 54 2.00 -13.56 -14.97
CA TYR A 54 2.75 -12.89 -16.04
C TYR A 54 3.04 -13.84 -17.20
N ALA A 55 3.50 -15.07 -16.91
CA ALA A 55 3.80 -16.08 -17.92
C ALA A 55 2.54 -16.53 -18.68
N GLU A 56 1.40 -16.68 -18.00
CA GLU A 56 0.12 -17.04 -18.63
C GLU A 56 -0.47 -15.88 -19.46
N ALA A 57 -0.38 -14.64 -18.97
CA ALA A 57 -0.99 -13.47 -19.61
C ALA A 57 -0.14 -12.90 -20.75
N GLY A 58 1.18 -13.04 -20.69
CA GLY A 58 2.12 -12.44 -21.64
C GLY A 58 2.34 -10.93 -21.45
N TYR A 59 1.86 -10.35 -20.34
CA TYR A 59 2.02 -8.94 -19.98
C TYR A 59 2.02 -8.76 -18.45
N THR A 60 2.44 -7.58 -17.97
CA THR A 60 2.48 -7.25 -16.53
C THR A 60 1.08 -7.34 -15.90
N PRO A 61 0.83 -8.22 -14.91
CA PRO A 61 -0.52 -8.52 -14.41
C PRO A 61 -0.99 -7.44 -13.42
N VAL A 62 -1.31 -6.26 -13.94
CA VAL A 62 -1.85 -5.09 -13.22
C VAL A 62 -2.87 -4.35 -14.10
N THR A 63 -3.65 -5.08 -14.91
CA THR A 63 -4.50 -4.48 -15.96
C THR A 63 -5.98 -4.44 -15.61
N ASN A 64 -6.38 -5.15 -14.57
CA ASN A 64 -7.72 -5.14 -14.00
C ASN A 64 -7.68 -4.92 -12.48
N LEU A 65 -8.85 -4.73 -11.86
CA LEU A 65 -8.95 -4.47 -10.42
C LEU A 65 -8.44 -5.64 -9.57
N TYR A 66 -8.72 -6.89 -9.96
CA TYR A 66 -8.22 -8.08 -9.26
C TYR A 66 -6.69 -8.08 -9.18
N GLU A 67 -6.04 -7.92 -10.33
CA GLU A 67 -4.60 -7.88 -10.48
C GLU A 67 -3.97 -6.71 -9.72
N SER A 68 -4.58 -5.53 -9.82
CA SER A 68 -4.12 -4.32 -9.15
C SER A 68 -4.19 -4.43 -7.64
N LEU A 69 -5.28 -5.00 -7.09
CA LEU A 69 -5.41 -5.26 -5.66
C LEU A 69 -4.38 -6.26 -5.16
N SER A 70 -4.17 -7.35 -5.91
CA SER A 70 -3.15 -8.36 -5.60
C SER A 70 -1.75 -7.72 -5.60
N PHE A 71 -1.41 -6.96 -6.64
CA PHE A 71 -0.12 -6.29 -6.76
C PHE A 71 0.10 -5.25 -5.67
N PHE A 72 -0.94 -4.51 -5.27
CA PHE A 72 -0.84 -3.56 -4.17
C PHE A 72 -0.58 -4.26 -2.83
N ALA A 73 -1.31 -5.34 -2.54
CA ALA A 73 -1.08 -6.15 -1.36
C ALA A 73 0.35 -6.70 -1.33
N TRP A 74 0.87 -7.16 -2.48
CA TRP A 74 2.25 -7.61 -2.63
C TRP A 74 3.25 -6.49 -2.29
N MET A 75 3.07 -5.28 -2.83
CA MET A 75 3.93 -4.12 -2.52
C MET A 75 3.90 -3.74 -1.05
N ILE A 76 2.72 -3.74 -0.40
CA ILE A 76 2.58 -3.45 1.03
C ILE A 76 3.37 -4.46 1.87
N ILE A 77 3.27 -5.75 1.56
CA ILE A 77 4.03 -6.78 2.27
C ILE A 77 5.53 -6.67 1.98
N GLY A 78 5.93 -6.35 0.75
CA GLY A 78 7.33 -6.08 0.42
C GLY A 78 7.91 -4.95 1.25
N VAL A 79 7.19 -3.82 1.36
CA VAL A 79 7.56 -2.68 2.22
C VAL A 79 7.63 -3.09 3.70
N LEU A 80 6.67 -3.87 4.20
CA LEU A 80 6.70 -4.41 5.56
C LEU A 80 7.96 -5.26 5.81
N LEU A 81 8.30 -6.16 4.90
CA LEU A 81 9.48 -7.04 5.04
C LEU A 81 10.77 -6.21 5.04
N ILE A 82 10.91 -5.25 4.13
CA ILE A 82 12.06 -4.32 4.09
C ILE A 82 12.14 -3.50 5.39
N ALA A 83 11.02 -2.98 5.88
CA ALA A 83 10.97 -2.23 7.13
C ALA A 83 11.34 -3.10 8.34
N ASN A 84 10.91 -4.36 8.37
CA ASN A 84 11.31 -5.32 9.41
C ASN A 84 12.80 -5.65 9.36
N LEU A 85 13.39 -5.79 8.18
CA LEU A 85 14.83 -6.01 8.02
C LEU A 85 15.65 -4.82 8.53
N LYS A 86 15.22 -3.59 8.22
CA LYS A 86 15.96 -2.37 8.54
C LYS A 86 15.76 -1.89 9.98
N TYR A 87 14.52 -1.90 10.47
CA TYR A 87 14.15 -1.28 11.75
C TYR A 87 13.80 -2.28 12.85
N LYS A 88 13.56 -3.55 12.53
CA LYS A 88 13.21 -4.63 13.47
C LYS A 88 11.96 -4.32 14.33
N ILE A 89 10.98 -3.64 13.75
CA ILE A 89 9.73 -3.27 14.43
C ILE A 89 8.60 -4.21 14.02
N SER A 90 8.48 -5.32 14.74
CA SER A 90 7.50 -6.37 14.45
C SER A 90 6.04 -5.91 14.48
N VAL A 91 5.72 -4.89 15.29
CA VAL A 91 4.36 -4.36 15.42
C VAL A 91 3.81 -3.81 14.10
N LEU A 92 4.68 -3.35 13.18
CA LEU A 92 4.25 -2.91 11.85
C LEU A 92 3.46 -4.00 11.12
N GLY A 93 3.83 -5.27 11.32
CA GLY A 93 3.16 -6.41 10.71
C GLY A 93 1.71 -6.57 11.14
N ALA A 94 1.37 -6.14 12.36
CA ALA A 94 0.01 -6.23 12.88
C ALA A 94 -0.97 -5.23 12.25
N LEU A 95 -0.48 -4.19 11.56
CA LEU A 95 -1.32 -3.24 10.84
C LEU A 95 -1.21 -3.44 9.32
N LEU A 96 0.00 -3.62 8.79
CA LEU A 96 0.20 -3.76 7.33
C LEU A 96 -0.29 -5.11 6.80
N THR A 97 -0.16 -6.20 7.55
CA THR A 97 -0.62 -7.53 7.09
C THR A 97 -2.14 -7.60 6.97
N PRO A 98 -2.94 -7.09 7.95
CA PRO A 98 -4.40 -6.99 7.77
C PRO A 98 -4.81 -6.11 6.59
N ILE A 99 -4.14 -4.98 6.33
CA ILE A 99 -4.44 -4.13 5.17
C ILE A 99 -4.22 -4.93 3.87
N ALA A 100 -3.07 -5.58 3.73
CA ALA A 100 -2.80 -6.43 2.57
C ALA A 100 -3.80 -7.59 2.44
N LEU A 101 -4.20 -8.21 3.56
CA LEU A 101 -5.22 -9.26 3.58
C LEU A 101 -6.58 -8.74 3.10
N ILE A 102 -7.02 -7.56 3.54
CA ILE A 102 -8.29 -6.97 3.10
C ILE A 102 -8.27 -6.75 1.58
N LEU A 103 -7.16 -6.23 1.03
CA LEU A 103 -7.00 -6.08 -0.42
C LEU A 103 -7.04 -7.43 -1.15
N MET A 104 -6.39 -8.46 -0.60
CA MET A 104 -6.41 -9.82 -1.15
C MET A 104 -7.80 -10.46 -1.10
N LEU A 105 -8.54 -10.28 -0.01
CA LEU A 105 -9.91 -10.77 0.14
C LEU A 105 -10.85 -10.06 -0.83
N PHE A 106 -10.65 -8.75 -1.05
CA PHE A 106 -11.40 -8.02 -2.06
C PHE A 106 -11.05 -8.55 -3.47
N ALA A 107 -9.77 -8.72 -3.79
CA ALA A 107 -9.34 -9.37 -5.03
C ALA A 107 -9.96 -10.77 -5.19
N TYR A 108 -10.04 -11.54 -4.11
CA TYR A 108 -10.64 -12.87 -4.11
C TYR A 108 -12.11 -12.87 -4.56
N ALA A 109 -12.86 -11.79 -4.30
CA ALA A 109 -14.26 -11.64 -4.70
C ALA A 109 -14.44 -11.25 -6.19
N LEU A 110 -13.38 -10.87 -6.89
CA LEU A 110 -13.44 -10.36 -8.26
C LEU A 110 -13.21 -11.47 -9.32
N PRO A 111 -13.58 -11.22 -10.59
CA PRO A 111 -13.22 -12.09 -11.72
C PRO A 111 -11.70 -12.21 -11.86
N LYS A 112 -11.21 -13.43 -12.09
CA LYS A 112 -9.77 -13.76 -12.12
C LYS A 112 -9.30 -14.16 -13.52
N GLU A 113 -10.19 -14.06 -14.49
CA GLU A 113 -9.93 -14.40 -15.89
C GLU A 113 -8.85 -13.48 -16.45
N ILE A 114 -8.06 -14.03 -17.35
CA ILE A 114 -7.07 -13.26 -18.09
C ILE A 114 -7.77 -12.82 -19.37
N VAL A 115 -8.02 -11.53 -19.48
CA VAL A 115 -8.65 -10.92 -20.65
C VAL A 115 -7.57 -10.38 -21.60
N PRO A 116 -7.83 -10.33 -22.92
CA PRO A 116 -6.89 -9.72 -23.85
C PRO A 116 -6.51 -8.30 -23.44
N LEU A 117 -5.22 -7.97 -23.53
CA LEU A 117 -4.73 -6.65 -23.17
C LEU A 117 -5.28 -5.59 -24.11
N ALA A 118 -6.05 -4.65 -23.55
CA ALA A 118 -6.56 -3.48 -24.27
C ALA A 118 -5.40 -2.74 -24.97
N PRO A 119 -5.56 -2.29 -26.24
CA PRO A 119 -4.46 -1.70 -27.02
C PRO A 119 -3.77 -0.53 -26.31
N VAL A 120 -4.55 0.28 -25.61
CA VAL A 120 -4.10 1.46 -24.85
C VAL A 120 -3.18 1.14 -23.66
N LEU A 121 -3.20 -0.11 -23.15
CA LEU A 121 -2.30 -0.59 -22.10
C LEU A 121 -0.99 -1.17 -22.66
N ARG A 122 -0.89 -1.37 -23.98
CA ARG A 122 0.32 -1.89 -24.65
C ARG A 122 1.35 -0.79 -24.86
N SER A 123 1.94 -0.31 -23.77
CA SER A 123 3.02 0.69 -23.85
C SER A 123 4.20 0.33 -22.95
N PHE A 124 5.37 0.87 -23.31
CA PHE A 124 6.58 0.80 -22.50
C PHE A 124 6.45 1.56 -21.17
N TRP A 125 5.68 2.64 -21.13
CA TRP A 125 5.56 3.54 -19.96
C TRP A 125 4.60 3.02 -18.89
N HIS A 126 3.59 2.26 -19.29
CA HIS A 126 2.54 1.77 -18.39
C HIS A 126 3.08 0.95 -17.20
N PRO A 127 4.00 -0.02 -17.39
CA PRO A 127 4.59 -0.75 -16.25
C PRO A 127 5.37 0.15 -15.27
N PHE A 128 6.08 1.17 -15.76
CA PHE A 128 6.83 2.10 -14.89
C PHE A 128 5.90 2.99 -14.08
N HIS A 129 4.83 3.50 -14.70
CA HIS A 129 3.78 4.25 -14.01
C HIS A 129 3.20 3.45 -12.84
N ILE A 130 2.77 2.23 -13.11
CA ILE A 130 2.23 1.32 -12.10
C ILE A 130 3.26 1.07 -11.01
N LEU A 131 4.49 0.71 -11.36
CA LEU A 131 5.52 0.38 -10.38
C LEU A 131 5.75 1.54 -9.41
N PHE A 132 5.99 2.75 -9.92
CA PHE A 132 6.25 3.92 -9.08
C PHE A 132 5.04 4.33 -8.25
N ALA A 133 3.84 4.33 -8.84
CA ALA A 133 2.61 4.68 -8.13
C ALA A 133 2.30 3.69 -6.99
N PHE A 134 2.33 2.38 -7.26
CA PHE A 134 2.01 1.37 -6.24
C PHE A 134 3.08 1.27 -5.16
N LEU A 135 4.36 1.42 -5.51
CA LEU A 135 5.44 1.45 -4.52
C LEU A 135 5.34 2.68 -3.60
N GLY A 136 5.08 3.87 -4.17
CA GLY A 136 4.82 5.09 -3.41
C GLY A 136 3.63 4.92 -2.46
N ASN A 137 2.52 4.39 -2.97
CA ASN A 137 1.31 4.13 -2.18
C ASN A 137 1.55 3.10 -1.06
N ALA A 138 2.38 2.06 -1.28
CA ALA A 138 2.71 1.08 -0.26
C ALA A 138 3.59 1.69 0.86
N ILE A 139 4.50 2.59 0.52
CA ILE A 139 5.28 3.35 1.49
C ILE A 139 4.38 4.33 2.27
N PHE A 140 3.37 4.91 1.63
CA PHE A 140 2.36 5.72 2.32
C PHE A 140 1.47 4.90 3.25
N ALA A 141 1.19 3.62 2.93
CA ALA A 141 0.53 2.71 3.86
C ALA A 141 1.36 2.51 5.14
N LEU A 142 2.69 2.39 5.01
CA LEU A 142 3.59 2.38 6.17
C LEU A 142 3.52 3.70 6.96
N ALA A 143 3.52 4.86 6.29
CA ALA A 143 3.37 6.17 6.94
C ALA A 143 2.03 6.28 7.70
N PHE A 144 0.94 5.79 7.11
CA PHE A 144 -0.39 5.69 7.73
C PHE A 144 -0.34 4.82 9.00
N CYS A 145 0.24 3.61 8.93
CA CYS A 145 0.36 2.74 10.10
C CYS A 145 1.18 3.38 11.22
N CYS A 146 2.31 4.04 10.88
CA CYS A 146 3.10 4.84 11.82
C CYS A 146 2.27 5.96 12.46
N GLY A 147 1.44 6.67 11.69
CA GLY A 147 0.54 7.71 12.19
C GLY A 147 -0.53 7.16 13.14
N VAL A 148 -1.17 6.04 12.80
CA VAL A 148 -2.16 5.38 13.67
C VAL A 148 -1.53 4.94 14.98
N MET A 149 -0.38 4.25 14.93
CA MET A 149 0.34 3.86 16.15
C MET A 149 0.78 5.06 16.97
N TYR A 150 1.19 6.17 16.32
CA TYR A 150 1.58 7.39 17.03
C TYR A 150 0.41 7.92 17.86
N LEU A 151 -0.79 8.01 17.27
CA LEU A 151 -1.98 8.51 17.97
C LEU A 151 -2.41 7.57 19.10
N ILE A 152 -2.34 6.25 18.89
CA ILE A 152 -2.64 5.26 19.92
C ILE A 152 -1.64 5.41 21.08
N GLN A 153 -0.33 5.44 20.79
CA GLN A 153 0.71 5.56 21.81
C GLN A 153 0.62 6.88 22.56
N GLU A 154 0.37 8.00 21.86
CA GLU A 154 0.20 9.31 22.47
C GLU A 154 -0.99 9.31 23.44
N HIS A 155 -2.11 8.72 23.04
CA HIS A 155 -3.31 8.65 23.88
C HIS A 155 -3.06 7.81 25.14
N GLN A 156 -2.45 6.62 25.01
CA GLN A 156 -2.18 5.75 26.16
C GLN A 156 -1.21 6.39 27.16
N LEU A 157 -0.16 7.05 26.67
CA LEU A 157 0.80 7.76 27.52
C LEU A 157 0.14 8.92 28.28
N LYS A 158 -0.70 9.72 27.61
CA LYS A 158 -1.47 10.81 28.26
C LYS A 158 -2.48 10.28 29.29
N ALA A 159 -3.11 9.14 29.00
CA ALA A 159 -4.03 8.47 29.92
C ALA A 159 -3.33 7.71 31.06
N LYS A 160 -1.98 7.71 31.11
CA LYS A 160 -1.18 6.94 32.07
C LYS A 160 -1.52 5.44 32.11
N ARG A 161 -1.99 4.89 30.98
CA ARG A 161 -2.36 3.48 30.85
C ARG A 161 -1.14 2.68 30.38
N ILE A 162 -0.47 2.01 31.31
CA ILE A 162 0.64 1.12 30.98
C ILE A 162 0.07 -0.30 30.81
N GLY A 163 0.08 -0.80 29.59
CA GLY A 163 -0.37 -2.16 29.25
C GLY A 163 0.42 -2.77 28.09
N ALA A 164 -0.07 -3.91 27.57
CA ALA A 164 0.57 -4.66 26.50
C ALA A 164 0.83 -3.80 25.24
N ILE A 165 -0.13 -2.97 24.85
CA ILE A 165 -0.02 -2.09 23.68
C ILE A 165 1.11 -1.08 23.88
N THR A 166 1.17 -0.38 25.02
CA THR A 166 2.19 0.65 25.25
C THR A 166 3.61 0.11 25.30
N GLN A 167 3.78 -1.13 25.76
CA GLN A 167 5.08 -1.79 25.82
C GLN A 167 5.57 -2.26 24.45
N ARG A 168 4.64 -2.52 23.52
CA ARG A 168 4.95 -3.02 22.17
C ARG A 168 5.12 -1.90 21.15
N LEU A 169 4.33 -0.85 21.25
CA LEU A 169 4.45 0.29 20.35
C LEU A 169 5.81 0.97 20.54
N PRO A 170 6.52 1.31 19.45
CA PRO A 170 7.74 2.10 19.53
C PRO A 170 7.49 3.47 20.20
N SER A 171 8.57 4.13 20.59
CA SER A 171 8.48 5.50 21.10
C SER A 171 7.87 6.44 20.05
N LEU A 172 7.20 7.50 20.52
CA LEU A 172 6.60 8.52 19.64
C LEU A 172 7.62 9.10 18.64
N ARG A 173 8.89 9.24 19.07
CA ARG A 173 9.98 9.70 18.21
C ARG A 173 10.25 8.73 17.05
N VAL A 174 10.38 7.43 17.34
CA VAL A 174 10.61 6.42 16.29
C VAL A 174 9.46 6.39 15.29
N LEU A 175 8.22 6.50 15.77
CA LEU A 175 7.04 6.54 14.90
C LEU A 175 7.00 7.80 14.02
N ASP A 176 7.37 8.96 14.57
CA ASP A 176 7.46 10.21 13.79
C ASP A 176 8.60 10.17 12.76
N ASP A 177 9.77 9.64 13.15
CA ASP A 177 10.94 9.51 12.28
C ASP A 177 10.67 8.56 11.10
N LEU A 178 10.04 7.42 11.36
CA LEU A 178 9.61 6.49 10.31
C LEU A 178 8.55 7.10 9.40
N ASN A 179 7.59 7.82 9.96
CA ASN A 179 6.60 8.54 9.18
C ASN A 179 7.28 9.54 8.23
N TYR A 180 8.22 10.35 8.73
CA TYR A 180 8.99 11.30 7.92
C TYR A 180 9.84 10.63 6.83
N GLN A 181 10.52 9.53 7.16
CA GLN A 181 11.28 8.75 6.18
C GLN A 181 10.38 8.17 5.09
N SER A 182 9.23 7.61 5.46
CA SER A 182 8.24 7.12 4.49
C SER A 182 7.77 8.24 3.57
N LEU A 183 7.52 9.45 4.08
CA LEU A 183 7.16 10.60 3.23
C LEU A 183 8.28 10.98 2.26
N THR A 184 9.53 10.96 2.73
CA THR A 184 10.72 11.32 1.95
C THR A 184 10.97 10.35 0.79
N TYR A 185 10.64 9.07 0.95
CA TYR A 185 10.74 8.07 -0.13
C TYR A 185 9.46 7.99 -0.98
N GLY A 186 8.29 8.02 -0.36
CA GLY A 186 7.00 7.85 -1.03
C GLY A 186 6.65 9.02 -1.95
N PHE A 187 6.96 10.26 -1.56
CA PHE A 187 6.61 11.45 -2.34
C PHE A 187 7.34 11.55 -3.69
N PRO A 188 8.67 11.34 -3.77
CA PRO A 188 9.36 11.24 -5.06
C PRO A 188 8.82 10.11 -5.94
N LEU A 189 8.51 8.94 -5.36
CA LEU A 189 7.94 7.81 -6.11
C LEU A 189 6.55 8.12 -6.67
N LEU A 190 5.67 8.75 -5.88
CA LEU A 190 4.38 9.22 -6.38
C LEU A 190 4.56 10.25 -7.49
N THR A 191 5.52 11.17 -7.34
CA THR A 191 5.83 12.19 -8.35
C THR A 191 6.29 11.54 -9.66
N LEU A 192 7.19 10.56 -9.60
CA LEU A 192 7.61 9.77 -10.76
C LEU A 192 6.43 8.99 -11.36
N GLY A 193 5.56 8.44 -10.51
CA GLY A 193 4.31 7.79 -10.93
C GLY A 193 3.42 8.74 -11.73
N ILE A 194 3.20 9.97 -11.26
CA ILE A 194 2.38 10.97 -11.98
C ILE A 194 3.05 11.37 -13.30
N ILE A 195 4.37 11.62 -13.31
CA ILE A 195 5.10 12.01 -14.53
C ILE A 195 5.02 10.89 -15.58
N THR A 196 5.34 9.66 -15.21
CA THR A 196 5.27 8.51 -16.12
C THR A 196 3.84 8.18 -16.53
N GLY A 197 2.86 8.44 -15.66
CA GLY A 197 1.43 8.33 -15.97
C GLY A 197 0.98 9.35 -17.00
N ALA A 198 1.41 10.60 -16.89
CA ALA A 198 1.11 11.65 -17.87
C ALA A 198 1.72 11.33 -19.24
N ILE A 199 2.96 10.81 -19.29
CA ILE A 199 3.59 10.36 -20.54
C ILE A 199 2.80 9.20 -21.16
N TRP A 200 2.39 8.23 -20.34
CA TRP A 200 1.53 7.15 -20.83
C TRP A 200 0.17 7.68 -21.32
N ALA A 201 -0.42 8.67 -20.64
CA ALA A 201 -1.69 9.28 -21.03
C ALA A 201 -1.59 9.96 -22.42
N GLU A 202 -0.47 10.62 -22.72
CA GLU A 202 -0.25 11.17 -24.06
C GLU A 202 -0.21 10.09 -25.14
N TYR A 203 0.46 8.97 -24.88
CA TYR A 203 0.46 7.81 -25.78
C TYR A 203 -0.93 7.17 -25.92
N ALA A 204 -1.71 7.13 -24.83
CA ALA A 204 -3.00 6.46 -24.73
C ALA A 204 -4.17 7.26 -25.35
N TRP A 205 -4.25 8.55 -25.06
CA TRP A 205 -5.39 9.42 -25.39
C TRP A 205 -4.99 10.68 -26.17
N GLY A 206 -3.71 10.85 -26.51
CA GLY A 206 -3.18 12.01 -27.23
C GLY A 206 -3.01 13.27 -26.38
N ARG A 207 -3.12 13.16 -25.05
CA ARG A 207 -2.99 14.29 -24.09
C ARG A 207 -2.38 13.83 -22.77
N TYR A 208 -1.52 14.67 -22.19
CA TYR A 208 -0.83 14.37 -20.91
C TYR A 208 -1.76 14.37 -19.68
N TRP A 209 -2.91 15.04 -19.75
CA TRP A 209 -3.85 15.18 -18.65
C TRP A 209 -5.24 15.50 -19.21
N ASN A 210 -6.26 14.87 -18.67
CA ASN A 210 -7.65 15.01 -19.08
C ASN A 210 -8.63 15.35 -17.93
N TRP A 211 -8.12 15.62 -16.72
CA TRP A 211 -8.92 15.96 -15.53
C TRP A 211 -9.95 14.88 -15.18
N ASP A 212 -9.68 13.63 -15.52
CA ASP A 212 -10.55 12.55 -15.11
C ASP A 212 -10.48 12.37 -13.58
N PRO A 213 -11.44 11.67 -12.96
CA PRO A 213 -11.44 11.52 -11.51
C PRO A 213 -10.16 10.90 -10.94
N LYS A 214 -9.50 9.96 -11.64
CA LYS A 214 -8.28 9.31 -11.12
C LYS A 214 -7.10 10.27 -11.17
N GLU A 215 -6.92 10.98 -12.29
CA GLU A 215 -5.95 12.08 -12.41
C GLU A 215 -6.19 13.15 -11.35
N THR A 216 -7.42 13.67 -11.22
CA THR A 216 -7.77 14.72 -10.27
C THR A 216 -7.47 14.30 -8.82
N TRP A 217 -7.87 13.09 -8.42
CA TRP A 217 -7.61 12.59 -7.07
C TRP A 217 -6.14 12.23 -6.83
N SER A 218 -5.39 11.86 -7.87
CA SER A 218 -3.93 11.71 -7.78
C SER A 218 -3.25 13.06 -7.50
N LEU A 219 -3.73 14.15 -8.11
CA LEU A 219 -3.24 15.51 -7.85
C LEU A 219 -3.59 15.96 -6.42
N ILE A 220 -4.83 15.71 -5.96
CA ILE A 220 -5.24 15.99 -4.57
C ILE A 220 -4.34 15.24 -3.59
N THR A 221 -4.11 13.95 -3.83
CA THR A 221 -3.23 13.11 -2.99
C THR A 221 -1.80 13.65 -2.98
N TRP A 222 -1.28 14.03 -4.15
CA TRP A 222 0.04 14.64 -4.27
C TRP A 222 0.14 15.95 -3.49
N LEU A 223 -0.87 16.83 -3.59
CA LEU A 223 -0.92 18.11 -2.86
C LEU A 223 -0.99 17.90 -1.34
N LEU A 224 -1.74 16.91 -0.86
CA LEU A 224 -1.81 16.59 0.57
C LEU A 224 -0.44 16.15 1.11
N TYR A 225 0.28 15.30 0.38
CA TYR A 225 1.62 14.86 0.77
C TYR A 225 2.68 15.94 0.58
N ALA A 226 2.58 16.76 -0.47
CA ALA A 226 3.42 17.94 -0.68
C ALA A 226 3.26 18.93 0.47
N ALA A 227 2.02 19.24 0.86
CA ALA A 227 1.73 20.10 1.99
C ALA A 227 2.28 19.52 3.28
N LEU A 228 2.07 18.22 3.55
CA LEU A 228 2.63 17.57 4.74
C LEU A 228 4.17 17.64 4.77
N LEU A 229 4.84 17.32 3.67
CA LEU A 229 6.30 17.36 3.59
C LEU A 229 6.83 18.80 3.72
N HIS A 230 6.18 19.75 3.06
CA HIS A 230 6.49 21.18 3.16
C HIS A 230 6.35 21.67 4.61
N GLN A 231 5.24 21.36 5.30
CA GLN A 231 5.03 21.76 6.70
C GLN A 231 6.04 21.12 7.65
N ARG A 232 6.52 19.90 7.35
CA ARG A 232 7.59 19.26 8.11
C ARG A 232 8.94 19.96 7.91
N LEU A 233 9.28 20.34 6.67
CA LEU A 233 10.57 20.96 6.33
C LEU A 233 10.66 22.43 6.71
N THR A 234 9.59 23.20 6.52
CA THR A 234 9.60 24.67 6.68
C THR A 234 9.13 25.12 8.06
N VAL A 235 8.05 24.53 8.56
CA VAL A 235 7.42 24.90 9.85
C VAL A 235 7.84 23.95 10.98
N GLY A 236 8.46 22.81 10.65
CA GLY A 236 8.91 21.84 11.66
C GLY A 236 7.78 21.02 12.26
N TRP A 237 6.68 20.77 11.52
CA TRP A 237 5.61 19.90 11.99
C TRP A 237 6.14 18.51 12.39
N ARG A 238 5.76 18.06 13.58
CA ARG A 238 6.08 16.73 14.10
C ARG A 238 4.93 16.17 14.93
N GLY A 239 4.95 14.87 15.14
CA GLY A 239 4.05 14.18 16.04
C GLY A 239 2.60 14.19 15.59
N ARG A 240 1.67 14.56 16.47
CA ARG A 240 0.21 14.40 16.26
C ARG A 240 -0.29 15.01 14.95
N LYS A 241 0.13 16.22 14.61
CA LYS A 241 -0.30 16.92 13.38
C LYS A 241 0.12 16.16 12.13
N ALA A 242 1.37 15.71 12.10
CA ALA A 242 1.91 14.97 10.97
C ALA A 242 1.32 13.56 10.87
N ALA A 243 1.06 12.90 12.01
CA ALA A 243 0.36 11.62 12.06
C ALA A 243 -1.05 11.71 11.46
N ILE A 244 -1.83 12.73 11.83
CA ILE A 244 -3.18 12.95 11.28
C ILE A 244 -3.12 13.21 9.77
N MET A 245 -2.20 14.06 9.30
CA MET A 245 -2.06 14.34 7.87
C MET A 245 -1.63 13.11 7.06
N ALA A 246 -0.76 12.25 7.62
CA ALA A 246 -0.39 11.00 6.96
C ALA A 246 -1.60 10.05 6.85
N ILE A 247 -2.49 10.06 7.85
CA ILE A 247 -3.74 9.31 7.81
C ILE A 247 -4.66 9.85 6.72
N ILE A 248 -4.90 11.17 6.69
CA ILE A 248 -5.74 11.83 5.68
C ILE A 248 -5.19 11.58 4.27
N GLY A 249 -3.87 11.74 4.07
CA GLY A 249 -3.21 11.48 2.79
C GLY A 249 -3.42 10.04 2.32
N PHE A 250 -3.34 9.05 3.21
CA PHE A 250 -3.55 7.66 2.80
C PHE A 250 -5.02 7.33 2.54
N LEU A 251 -5.96 7.98 3.24
CA LEU A 251 -7.37 7.89 2.88
C LEU A 251 -7.62 8.47 1.47
N ALA A 252 -6.92 9.54 1.08
CA ALA A 252 -6.96 10.05 -0.29
C ALA A 252 -6.33 9.08 -1.30
N VAL A 253 -5.25 8.37 -0.95
CA VAL A 253 -4.69 7.26 -1.76
C VAL A 253 -5.74 6.17 -1.98
N LEU A 254 -6.40 5.72 -0.90
CA LEU A 254 -7.45 4.70 -0.99
C LEU A 254 -8.65 5.18 -1.80
N PHE A 255 -9.03 6.46 -1.69
CA PHE A 255 -10.09 7.00 -2.53
C PHE A 255 -9.67 7.08 -4.00
N THR A 256 -8.45 7.52 -4.31
CA THR A 256 -7.91 7.57 -5.67
C THR A 256 -7.88 6.18 -6.31
N PHE A 257 -7.48 5.16 -5.55
CA PHE A 257 -7.34 3.80 -6.04
C PHE A 257 -8.65 3.00 -6.03
N LEU A 258 -9.40 2.98 -4.93
CA LEU A 258 -10.65 2.22 -4.81
C LEU A 258 -11.88 3.08 -5.08
N GLY A 259 -11.98 4.24 -4.45
CA GLY A 259 -13.14 5.12 -4.53
C GLY A 259 -13.47 5.52 -5.97
N VAL A 260 -12.47 6.01 -6.72
CA VAL A 260 -12.65 6.38 -8.13
C VAL A 260 -13.08 5.18 -8.98
N ASN A 261 -12.47 4.01 -8.79
CA ASN A 261 -12.79 2.81 -9.57
C ASN A 261 -14.19 2.25 -9.29
N LEU A 262 -14.73 2.45 -8.09
CA LEU A 262 -16.00 1.84 -7.65
C LEU A 262 -17.19 2.81 -7.67
N ILE A 263 -16.94 4.11 -7.52
CA ILE A 263 -17.99 5.11 -7.24
C ILE A 263 -18.12 6.13 -8.39
N LEU A 264 -17.03 6.44 -9.08
CA LEU A 264 -17.01 7.53 -10.06
C LEU A 264 -16.90 7.00 -11.50
N PRO A 265 -17.59 7.63 -12.48
CA PRO A 265 -17.39 7.33 -13.89
C PRO A 265 -16.05 7.92 -14.36
N GLY A 266 -15.27 7.19 -15.16
CA GLY A 266 -14.03 7.72 -15.73
C GLY A 266 -13.33 6.79 -16.72
N LEU A 267 -12.35 7.33 -17.45
CA LEU A 267 -11.51 6.58 -18.40
C LEU A 267 -10.73 5.45 -17.73
N HIS A 268 -10.51 5.57 -16.42
CA HIS A 268 -9.73 4.62 -15.63
C HIS A 268 -10.55 3.56 -14.91
N THR A 269 -11.87 3.54 -15.09
CA THR A 269 -12.73 2.49 -14.53
C THR A 269 -12.52 1.23 -15.35
N TYR A 270 -12.06 0.14 -14.70
CA TYR A 270 -11.78 -1.14 -15.38
C TYR A 270 -12.96 -1.70 -16.19
N ALA A 271 -14.19 -1.27 -15.90
CA ALA A 271 -15.39 -1.62 -16.66
C ALA A 271 -15.43 -1.07 -18.09
N ASN A 272 -14.67 0.00 -18.38
CA ASN A 272 -14.71 0.71 -19.67
C ASN A 272 -13.65 0.24 -20.68
N TRP A 273 -12.80 -0.73 -20.28
CA TRP A 273 -11.75 -1.29 -21.13
C TRP A 273 -12.26 -2.58 -21.77
N GLN A 274 -13.33 -2.47 -22.57
CA GLN A 274 -13.79 -3.54 -23.46
C GLN A 274 -13.20 -3.36 -24.86
#